data_AF-A0A6P0NEE3-F1
#
_entry.id   AF-A0A6P0NEE3-F1
#
_cell.length_a   1.000
_cell.length_b   1.000
_cell.length_c   1.000
_cell.angle_alpha   90.00
_cell.angle_beta   90.00
_cell.angle_gamma   90.00
#
_symmetry.space_group_name_H-M   'P 1'
#
loop_
_entity.id
_entity.type
_entity.pdbx_description
1 polymer ?
#
loop_
_entity_poly.entity_id
_entity_poly.type
_entity_poly.pdbx_seq_one_letter_code
_entity_poly.pdbx_strand_id
1 'polypeptide(L)'
;MTKKLLTKLTVATTSLTLVTLGTTSSAQAISLTGVIEFASNGSGSTGLAVWDTGADRDWDLFVTNDGEDGEFINDSSTRNIDFELTEGIHTFTMYGEGRSFLNNISHYGLNLFFNGETTNPGISVFGELARSTDSDPNFFANSSGSTRGLDGSIVPGSETLSFIDGLTTVTLTDYIYQASDVQQKDRVSQFSIGSNGSWDMVGQFTLNVETR
;
A
#
# COMPACT_ATOMS: atom_id res chain seq x y z
N MET A 1 52.02 -11.18 -78.66
CA MET A 1 51.75 -11.41 -77.22
C MET A 1 50.96 -10.22 -76.67
N THR A 2 49.64 -10.34 -76.59
CA THR A 2 48.72 -9.27 -76.19
C THR A 2 48.30 -9.50 -74.74
N LYS A 3 48.73 -8.65 -73.81
CA LYS A 3 48.31 -8.70 -72.40
C LYS A 3 46.94 -8.03 -72.26
N LYS A 4 45.91 -8.79 -71.87
CA LYS A 4 44.61 -8.27 -71.40
C LYS A 4 44.78 -7.73 -69.98
N LEU A 5 44.43 -6.47 -69.75
CA LEU A 5 44.20 -5.91 -68.42
C LEU A 5 42.83 -6.38 -67.90
N LEU A 6 42.79 -7.02 -66.74
CA LEU A 6 41.56 -7.22 -65.97
C LEU A 6 41.41 -6.08 -64.97
N THR A 7 40.38 -5.25 -65.15
CA THR A 7 39.96 -4.24 -64.18
C THR A 7 39.11 -4.91 -63.10
N LYS A 8 39.58 -4.91 -61.85
CA LYS A 8 38.79 -5.39 -60.69
C LYS A 8 37.75 -4.33 -60.33
N LEU A 9 36.47 -4.67 -60.45
CA LEU A 9 35.35 -3.90 -59.94
C LEU A 9 35.24 -4.14 -58.43
N THR A 10 35.45 -3.11 -57.62
CA THR A 10 35.25 -3.18 -56.16
C THR A 10 33.84 -2.67 -55.86
N VAL A 11 32.96 -3.55 -55.37
CA VAL A 11 31.63 -3.18 -54.90
C VAL A 11 31.76 -2.72 -53.45
N ALA A 12 31.45 -1.46 -53.18
CA ALA A 12 31.37 -0.93 -51.82
C ALA A 12 29.99 -1.22 -51.24
N THR A 13 29.92 -2.13 -50.27
CA THR A 13 28.70 -2.40 -49.49
C THR A 13 28.55 -1.30 -48.45
N THR A 14 27.49 -0.51 -48.54
CA THR A 14 27.15 0.48 -47.51
C THR A 14 26.26 -0.21 -46.49
N SER A 15 26.77 -0.44 -45.28
CA SER A 15 25.97 -0.95 -44.17
C SER A 15 25.18 0.19 -43.54
N LEU A 16 23.85 0.08 -43.56
CA LEU A 16 22.95 1.00 -42.87
C LEU A 16 22.83 0.55 -41.40
N THR A 17 23.44 1.28 -40.47
CA THR A 17 23.28 1.03 -39.04
C THR A 17 21.98 1.65 -38.57
N LEU A 18 21.00 0.82 -38.24
CA LEU A 18 19.76 1.26 -37.60
C LEU A 18 20.07 1.58 -36.14
N VAL A 19 20.11 2.88 -35.79
CA VAL A 19 20.18 3.32 -34.39
C VAL A 19 18.75 3.30 -33.85
N THR A 20 18.38 2.21 -33.18
CA THR A 20 17.19 2.20 -32.32
C THR A 20 17.50 3.02 -31.08
N LEU A 21 16.91 4.23 -30.99
CA LEU A 21 16.75 4.93 -29.72
C LEU A 21 15.83 4.08 -28.84
N GLY A 22 16.42 3.18 -28.05
CA GLY A 22 15.70 2.52 -26.97
C GLY A 22 15.43 3.56 -25.90
N THR A 23 14.19 4.03 -25.79
CA THR A 23 13.73 4.66 -24.55
C THR A 23 13.71 3.57 -23.49
N THR A 24 14.77 3.48 -22.68
CA THR A 24 14.69 2.75 -21.43
C THR A 24 13.68 3.50 -20.56
N SER A 25 12.43 3.03 -20.54
CA SER A 25 11.48 3.44 -19.51
C SER A 25 12.07 2.94 -18.20
N SER A 26 12.70 3.83 -17.42
CA SER A 26 13.01 3.48 -16.03
C SER A 26 11.68 3.30 -15.33
N ALA A 27 11.44 2.13 -14.73
CA ALA A 27 10.33 1.98 -13.79
C ALA A 27 10.50 3.07 -12.73
N GLN A 28 9.47 3.91 -12.57
CA GLN A 28 9.45 4.88 -11.48
C GLN A 28 9.31 4.07 -10.18
N ALA A 29 10.12 4.41 -9.17
CA ALA A 29 9.98 3.80 -7.86
C ALA A 29 8.58 4.13 -7.34
N ILE A 30 7.80 3.10 -6.99
CA ILE A 30 6.52 3.29 -6.32
C ILE A 30 6.81 3.40 -4.83
N SER A 31 6.25 4.41 -4.16
CA SER A 31 6.27 4.48 -2.70
C SER A 31 4.87 4.38 -2.12
N LEU A 32 4.75 3.63 -1.01
CA LEU A 32 3.58 3.69 -0.15
C LEU A 32 3.68 4.96 0.69
N THR A 33 2.84 5.93 0.36
CA THR A 33 2.81 7.29 0.94
C THR A 33 2.02 7.35 2.22
N GLY A 34 0.99 6.52 2.33
CA GLY A 34 0.20 6.50 3.55
C GLY A 34 -0.88 5.45 3.55
N VAL A 35 -1.40 5.26 4.75
CA VAL A 35 -2.36 4.24 5.10
C VAL A 35 -3.40 4.88 6.01
N ILE A 36 -4.68 4.64 5.71
CA ILE A 36 -5.78 5.01 6.61
C ILE A 36 -6.69 3.81 6.80
N GLU A 37 -6.83 3.42 8.06
CA GLU A 37 -7.69 2.35 8.54
C GLU A 37 -8.92 3.01 9.17
N PHE A 38 -10.11 2.48 8.91
CA PHE A 38 -11.33 3.07 9.43
C PHE A 38 -12.39 2.01 9.72
N ALA A 39 -13.15 2.24 10.78
CA ALA A 39 -14.38 1.52 11.01
C ALA A 39 -15.31 1.69 9.79
N SER A 40 -15.88 0.60 9.30
CA SER A 40 -16.82 0.63 8.19
C SER A 40 -18.10 -0.13 8.53
N ASN A 41 -19.14 0.08 7.72
CA ASN A 41 -20.27 -0.83 7.67
C ASN A 41 -19.99 -2.00 6.69
N GLY A 42 -20.95 -2.92 6.56
CA GLY A 42 -20.84 -4.07 5.64
C GLY A 42 -20.87 -3.72 4.14
N SER A 43 -20.96 -2.44 3.78
CA SER A 43 -20.80 -1.98 2.39
C SER A 43 -19.51 -1.17 2.19
N GLY A 44 -18.58 -1.22 3.15
CA GLY A 44 -17.32 -0.49 3.09
C GLY A 44 -17.44 1.02 3.34
N SER A 45 -18.62 1.54 3.69
CA SER A 45 -18.77 2.96 4.00
C SER A 45 -18.16 3.27 5.35
N THR A 46 -17.31 4.29 5.38
CA THR A 46 -16.62 4.75 6.58
C THR A 46 -17.56 5.21 7.70
N GLY A 47 -17.11 5.04 8.94
CA GLY A 47 -17.88 5.23 10.17
C GLY A 47 -17.19 6.14 11.19
N LEU A 48 -17.28 5.74 12.46
CA LEU A 48 -16.99 6.59 13.62
C LEU A 48 -15.53 6.63 14.07
N ALA A 49 -14.71 5.66 13.66
CA ALA A 49 -13.32 5.54 14.07
C ALA A 49 -12.41 5.50 12.85
N VAL A 50 -11.28 6.19 12.95
CA VAL A 50 -10.30 6.37 11.88
C VAL A 50 -8.93 6.40 12.54
N TRP A 51 -7.98 5.72 11.90
CA TRP A 51 -6.57 5.82 12.20
C TRP A 51 -5.81 6.04 10.91
N ASP A 52 -4.83 6.92 10.91
CA ASP A 52 -4.09 7.26 9.70
C ASP A 52 -2.59 7.44 9.97
N THR A 53 -1.79 7.27 8.92
CA THR A 53 -0.38 7.66 8.93
C THR A 53 -0.29 9.16 8.68
N GLY A 54 -0.30 9.93 9.75
CA GLY A 54 -0.22 11.38 9.68
C GLY A 54 -0.38 11.98 11.07
N ALA A 55 0.35 13.05 11.37
CA ALA A 55 0.24 13.76 12.63
C ALA A 55 -0.90 14.79 12.54
N ASP A 56 -2.16 14.33 12.61
CA ASP A 56 -3.31 15.21 12.43
C ASP A 56 -4.39 15.12 13.53
N ARG A 57 -5.68 15.14 13.16
CA ARG A 57 -6.83 15.10 14.08
C ARG A 57 -7.37 13.69 14.29
N ASP A 58 -7.11 12.76 13.37
CA ASP A 58 -7.45 11.35 13.51
C ASP A 58 -6.43 10.66 14.42
N TRP A 59 -6.70 9.41 14.86
CA TRP A 59 -5.76 8.71 15.74
C TRP A 59 -4.59 8.18 14.92
N ASP A 60 -3.39 8.18 15.47
CA ASP A 60 -2.23 7.76 14.69
C ASP A 60 -2.28 6.24 14.42
N LEU A 61 -2.03 5.84 13.17
CA LEU A 61 -1.79 4.47 12.74
C LEU A 61 -0.28 4.25 12.58
N PHE A 62 0.25 3.29 13.33
CA PHE A 62 1.67 2.95 13.25
C PHE A 62 1.89 1.64 12.49
N VAL A 63 2.86 1.62 11.59
CA VAL A 63 3.09 0.55 10.62
C VAL A 63 4.50 -0.01 10.78
N THR A 64 4.65 -1.32 10.65
CA THR A 64 5.93 -2.04 10.56
C THR A 64 5.89 -2.93 9.33
N ASN A 65 7.05 -3.17 8.70
CA ASN A 65 7.23 -4.11 7.60
C ASN A 65 8.16 -5.29 7.96
N ASP A 66 8.55 -5.40 9.24
CA ASP A 66 9.47 -6.43 9.76
C ASP A 66 8.77 -7.32 10.81
N GLY A 67 7.48 -7.58 10.57
CA GLY A 67 6.61 -8.38 11.45
C GLY A 67 6.10 -7.64 12.68
N GLU A 68 5.33 -8.35 13.52
CA GLU A 68 4.52 -7.79 14.62
C GLU A 68 5.32 -7.06 15.71
N ASP A 69 6.61 -7.36 15.88
CA ASP A 69 7.47 -6.70 16.88
C ASP A 69 8.57 -5.83 16.21
N GLY A 70 8.45 -5.62 14.90
CA GLY A 70 9.38 -4.81 14.11
C GLY A 70 9.35 -3.31 14.44
N GLU A 71 10.38 -2.59 14.00
CA GLU A 71 10.47 -1.13 14.13
C GLU A 71 9.39 -0.44 13.29
N PHE A 72 8.83 0.65 13.82
CA PHE A 72 7.83 1.42 13.10
C PHE A 72 8.48 2.21 11.97
N ILE A 73 7.91 2.14 10.78
CA ILE A 73 8.39 2.87 9.59
C ILE A 73 7.89 4.31 9.53
N ASN A 74 6.97 4.69 10.42
CA ASN A 74 6.47 6.05 10.55
C ASN A 74 7.58 7.00 10.98
N ASP A 75 7.60 8.21 10.40
CA ASP A 75 8.43 9.29 10.90
C ASP A 75 8.01 9.66 12.33
N SER A 76 8.97 9.73 13.24
CA SER A 76 8.70 10.02 14.66
C SER A 76 8.02 11.39 14.90
N SER A 77 8.20 12.35 14.00
CA SER A 77 7.75 13.73 14.15
C SER A 77 6.48 14.07 13.35
N THR A 78 6.23 13.40 12.24
CA THR A 78 5.06 13.64 11.38
C THR A 78 4.12 12.44 11.29
N ARG A 79 4.53 11.25 11.76
CA ARG A 79 3.80 9.98 11.63
C ARG A 79 3.51 9.55 10.20
N ASN A 80 3.95 10.32 9.21
CA ASN A 80 3.90 9.95 7.81
C ASN A 80 4.78 8.72 7.56
N ILE A 81 4.47 7.99 6.49
CA ILE A 81 5.35 6.98 5.93
C ILE A 81 5.79 7.43 4.53
N ASP A 82 6.92 6.92 4.07
CA ASP A 82 7.35 6.99 2.67
C ASP A 82 8.19 5.76 2.39
N PHE A 83 7.50 4.65 2.15
CA PHE A 83 8.13 3.34 2.03
C PHE A 83 8.28 2.96 0.57
N GLU A 84 9.51 2.83 0.08
CA GLU A 84 9.79 2.38 -1.27
C GLU A 84 9.38 0.91 -1.47
N LEU A 85 8.50 0.68 -2.44
CA LEU A 85 8.03 -0.65 -2.82
C LEU A 85 8.88 -1.20 -3.97
N THR A 86 9.85 -2.05 -3.63
CA THR A 86 10.62 -2.82 -4.62
C THR A 86 9.79 -3.98 -5.18
N GLU A 87 10.21 -4.56 -6.31
CA GLU A 87 9.59 -5.79 -6.82
C GLU A 87 9.61 -6.91 -5.76
N GLY A 88 8.51 -7.66 -5.64
CA GLY A 88 8.34 -8.74 -4.67
C GLY A 88 7.16 -8.56 -3.72
N ILE A 89 7.15 -9.38 -2.66
CA ILE A 89 6.09 -9.42 -1.65
C ILE A 89 6.51 -8.58 -0.44
N HIS A 90 5.62 -7.70 0.01
CA HIS A 90 5.77 -6.86 1.19
C HIS A 90 4.57 -7.09 2.11
N THR A 91 4.81 -7.54 3.34
CA THR A 91 3.76 -7.67 4.36
C THR A 91 3.98 -6.62 5.42
N PHE A 92 2.92 -5.88 5.72
CA PHE A 92 2.91 -4.83 6.72
C PHE A 92 2.00 -5.23 7.88
N THR A 93 2.37 -4.83 9.09
CA THR A 93 1.52 -4.90 10.28
C THR A 93 1.20 -3.49 10.74
N MET A 94 -0.07 -3.26 11.09
CA MET A 94 -0.62 -1.97 11.49
C MET A 94 -1.10 -2.03 12.93
N TYR A 95 -0.88 -0.95 13.67
CA TYR A 95 -1.25 -0.78 15.07
C TYR A 95 -2.02 0.52 15.26
N GLY A 96 -3.25 0.42 15.74
CA GLY A 96 -4.03 1.57 16.20
C GLY A 96 -4.51 1.33 17.63
N GLU A 97 -4.57 2.38 18.45
CA GLU A 97 -5.07 2.25 19.83
C GLU A 97 -6.46 1.60 19.83
N GLY A 98 -6.59 0.48 20.54
CA GLY A 98 -7.87 -0.22 20.69
C GLY A 98 -8.68 0.28 21.88
N ARG A 99 -9.99 0.08 21.79
CA ARG A 99 -10.97 0.40 22.84
C ARG A 99 -12.09 -0.63 22.80
N SER A 100 -12.63 -0.98 23.97
CA SER A 100 -13.63 -2.05 24.10
C SER A 100 -14.86 -1.88 23.19
N PHE A 101 -15.29 -0.64 22.91
CA PHE A 101 -16.43 -0.40 22.03
C PHE A 101 -16.13 -0.67 20.55
N LEU A 102 -14.86 -0.62 20.13
CA LEU A 102 -14.42 -0.86 18.76
C LEU A 102 -14.58 -2.33 18.36
N ASN A 103 -14.51 -3.25 19.32
CA ASN A 103 -14.73 -4.69 19.09
C ASN A 103 -16.20 -5.01 18.72
N ASN A 104 -17.12 -4.06 18.93
CA ASN A 104 -18.53 -4.21 18.52
C ASN A 104 -18.76 -3.83 17.04
N ILE A 105 -17.78 -3.22 16.37
CA ILE A 105 -17.85 -2.88 14.95
C ILE A 105 -17.55 -4.15 14.16
N SER A 106 -18.36 -4.43 13.13
CA SER A 106 -18.27 -5.70 12.39
C SER A 106 -17.34 -5.64 11.18
N HIS A 107 -17.05 -4.45 10.65
CA HIS A 107 -16.24 -4.29 9.43
C HIS A 107 -15.28 -3.12 9.58
N TYR A 108 -14.16 -3.24 8.89
CA TYR A 108 -13.17 -2.19 8.77
C TYR A 108 -12.69 -2.08 7.34
N GLY A 109 -12.34 -0.87 6.94
CA GLY A 109 -11.81 -0.55 5.62
C GLY A 109 -10.43 0.07 5.72
N LEU A 110 -9.66 -0.16 4.67
CA LEU A 110 -8.28 0.30 4.51
C LEU A 110 -8.16 0.98 3.15
N ASN A 111 -7.56 2.17 3.16
CA ASN A 111 -7.20 2.91 1.96
C ASN A 111 -5.67 3.10 1.93
N LEU A 112 -5.06 2.77 0.79
CA LEU A 112 -3.62 2.87 0.55
C LEU A 112 -3.33 3.94 -0.49
N PHE A 113 -2.31 4.75 -0.22
CA PHE A 113 -1.95 5.90 -1.03
C PHE A 113 -0.52 5.77 -1.52
N PHE A 114 -0.27 6.20 -2.75
CA PHE A 114 0.99 5.96 -3.44
C PHE A 114 1.54 7.24 -4.06
N ASN A 115 2.86 7.31 -4.19
CA ASN A 115 3.57 8.32 -4.98
C ASN A 115 3.24 9.77 -4.63
N GLY A 116 2.99 10.07 -3.35
CA GLY A 116 2.71 11.40 -2.83
C GLY A 116 1.25 11.84 -2.92
N GLU A 117 0.36 11.02 -3.48
CA GLU A 117 -1.09 11.28 -3.46
C GLU A 117 -1.64 11.10 -2.04
N THR A 118 -2.56 11.96 -1.61
CA THR A 118 -3.14 11.91 -0.25
C THR A 118 -4.66 12.03 -0.22
N THR A 119 -5.28 12.46 -1.31
CA THR A 119 -6.73 12.68 -1.36
C THR A 119 -7.43 11.44 -1.89
N ASN A 120 -6.98 10.86 -3.01
CA ASN A 120 -7.64 9.71 -3.63
C ASN A 120 -6.83 8.42 -3.40
N PRO A 121 -7.42 7.36 -2.81
CA PRO A 121 -6.71 6.11 -2.60
C PRO A 121 -6.38 5.42 -3.93
N GLY A 122 -5.21 4.80 -4.01
CA GLY A 122 -4.85 3.92 -5.13
C GLY A 122 -5.45 2.52 -4.97
N ILE A 123 -5.53 2.03 -3.74
CA ILE A 123 -6.18 0.76 -3.37
C ILE A 123 -7.13 1.02 -2.20
N SER A 124 -8.33 0.46 -2.28
CA SER A 124 -9.34 0.51 -1.23
C SER A 124 -9.91 -0.88 -1.00
N VAL A 125 -9.92 -1.33 0.25
CA VAL A 125 -10.39 -2.65 0.67
C VAL A 125 -11.26 -2.53 1.91
N PHE A 126 -12.13 -3.52 2.15
CA PHE A 126 -12.81 -3.70 3.42
C PHE A 126 -13.07 -5.18 3.69
N GLY A 127 -13.24 -5.53 4.95
CA GLY A 127 -13.48 -6.90 5.40
C GLY A 127 -14.15 -6.95 6.78
N GLU A 128 -14.59 -8.14 7.18
CA GLU A 128 -15.10 -8.37 8.53
C GLU A 128 -13.97 -8.29 9.57
N LEU A 129 -14.28 -7.76 10.76
CA LEU A 129 -13.33 -7.76 11.88
C LEU A 129 -13.06 -9.20 12.34
N ALA A 130 -11.79 -9.61 12.31
CA ALA A 130 -11.36 -10.89 12.86
C ALA A 130 -11.43 -10.88 14.40
N ARG A 131 -11.99 -11.95 14.98
CA ARG A 131 -12.24 -12.07 16.44
C ARG A 131 -11.47 -13.18 17.13
N SER A 132 -10.56 -13.82 16.42
CA SER A 132 -9.67 -14.83 16.95
C SER A 132 -8.42 -14.94 16.06
N THR A 133 -7.38 -15.61 16.57
CA THR A 133 -6.14 -15.85 15.83
C THR A 133 -6.33 -16.76 14.62
N ASP A 134 -7.38 -17.58 14.62
CA ASP A 134 -7.71 -18.52 13.53
C ASP A 134 -8.74 -17.93 12.55
N SER A 135 -9.11 -16.65 12.71
CA SER A 135 -10.05 -15.98 11.82
C SER A 135 -9.38 -15.63 10.49
N ASP A 136 -10.04 -15.98 9.40
CA ASP A 136 -9.64 -15.66 8.01
C ASP A 136 -10.84 -15.05 7.28
N PRO A 137 -11.24 -13.81 7.62
CA PRO A 137 -12.38 -13.16 6.99
C PRO A 137 -12.06 -12.79 5.53
N ASN A 138 -13.04 -12.96 4.65
CA ASN A 138 -12.89 -12.47 3.28
C ASN A 138 -12.81 -10.94 3.26
N PHE A 139 -12.02 -10.43 2.32
CA PHE A 139 -11.95 -9.00 2.02
C PHE A 139 -12.32 -8.73 0.55
N PHE A 140 -12.75 -7.50 0.28
CA PHE A 140 -13.24 -7.08 -1.03
C PHE A 140 -12.76 -5.69 -1.38
N ALA A 141 -12.59 -5.42 -2.68
CA ALA A 141 -12.39 -4.06 -3.16
C ALA A 141 -13.53 -3.16 -2.68
N ASN A 142 -13.20 -2.03 -2.08
CA ASN A 142 -14.18 -1.10 -1.53
C ASN A 142 -14.61 -0.11 -2.61
N SER A 143 -15.87 -0.20 -3.02
CA SER A 143 -16.53 0.69 -3.99
C SER A 143 -17.54 1.64 -3.37
N SER A 144 -17.50 1.80 -2.04
CA SER A 144 -18.32 2.80 -1.36
C SER A 144 -17.97 4.19 -1.89
N GLY A 145 -18.99 5.00 -2.19
CA GLY A 145 -18.83 6.42 -2.49
C GLY A 145 -18.42 7.28 -1.27
N SER A 146 -18.24 6.65 -0.11
CA SER A 146 -17.89 7.31 1.16
C SER A 146 -16.86 6.46 1.91
N THR A 147 -15.59 6.78 1.75
CA THR A 147 -14.41 6.26 2.46
C THR A 147 -13.59 7.44 3.02
N ARG A 148 -12.27 7.33 3.16
CA ARG A 148 -11.40 8.38 3.73
C ARG A 148 -10.19 8.70 2.86
N GLY A 149 -9.90 9.98 2.67
CA GLY A 149 -8.59 10.49 2.23
C GLY A 149 -7.64 10.64 3.42
N LEU A 150 -6.33 10.63 3.18
CA LEU A 150 -5.33 10.96 4.22
C LEU A 150 -5.39 12.41 4.67
N ASP A 151 -6.05 13.29 3.90
CA ASP A 151 -6.32 14.67 4.28
C ASP A 151 -7.58 14.82 5.18
N GLY A 152 -8.14 13.70 5.65
CA GLY A 152 -9.37 13.64 6.44
C GLY A 152 -10.67 13.83 5.64
N SER A 153 -10.58 13.95 4.31
CA SER A 153 -11.77 14.13 3.45
C SER A 153 -12.56 12.83 3.28
N ILE A 154 -13.85 12.96 2.97
CA ILE A 154 -14.68 11.83 2.54
C ILE A 154 -14.57 11.69 1.03
N VAL A 155 -14.02 10.57 0.58
CA VAL A 155 -13.78 10.28 -0.84
C VAL A 155 -14.33 8.91 -1.23
N PRO A 156 -14.64 8.66 -2.51
CA PRO A 156 -14.92 7.31 -2.98
C PRO A 156 -13.72 6.37 -2.76
N GLY A 157 -14.00 5.09 -2.50
CA GLY A 157 -12.97 4.06 -2.59
C GLY A 157 -12.49 3.90 -4.03
N SER A 158 -11.30 3.32 -4.21
CA SER A 158 -10.70 3.13 -5.53
C SER A 158 -11.37 2.03 -6.37
N GLU A 159 -12.25 1.22 -5.75
CA GLU A 159 -12.92 0.08 -6.37
C GLU A 159 -11.96 -1.01 -6.89
N THR A 160 -10.70 -0.99 -6.49
CA THR A 160 -9.65 -1.91 -6.97
C THR A 160 -8.73 -2.37 -5.86
N LEU A 161 -8.24 -3.61 -6.00
CA LEU A 161 -7.16 -4.17 -5.18
C LEU A 161 -5.78 -4.00 -5.83
N SER A 162 -5.70 -3.32 -6.97
CA SER A 162 -4.44 -3.09 -7.68
C SER A 162 -4.25 -1.62 -8.04
N PHE A 163 -3.03 -1.13 -7.86
CA PHE A 163 -2.54 0.17 -8.31
C PHE A 163 -1.49 -0.02 -9.40
N ILE A 164 -1.54 0.79 -10.46
CA ILE A 164 -0.63 0.69 -11.60
C ILE A 164 0.02 2.05 -11.82
N ASP A 165 1.35 2.08 -11.85
CA ASP A 165 2.13 3.24 -12.28
C ASP A 165 3.19 2.80 -13.31
N GLY A 166 3.03 3.28 -14.54
CA GLY A 166 3.85 2.85 -15.67
C GLY A 166 3.81 1.34 -15.91
N LEU A 167 4.95 0.68 -15.68
CA LEU A 167 5.15 -0.76 -15.86
C LEU A 167 5.01 -1.56 -14.57
N THR A 168 4.84 -0.88 -13.44
CA THR A 168 4.78 -1.50 -12.13
C THR A 168 3.34 -1.64 -11.68
N THR A 169 2.96 -2.83 -11.24
CA THR A 169 1.66 -3.15 -10.65
C THR A 169 1.85 -3.53 -9.20
N VAL A 170 1.16 -2.83 -8.31
CA VAL A 170 1.03 -3.19 -6.89
C VAL A 170 -0.34 -3.84 -6.70
N THR A 171 -0.38 -5.04 -6.13
CA THR A 171 -1.63 -5.76 -5.85
C THR A 171 -1.71 -6.10 -4.38
N LEU A 172 -2.81 -5.72 -3.73
CA LEU A 172 -3.17 -6.20 -2.41
C LEU A 172 -3.62 -7.65 -2.52
N THR A 173 -2.86 -8.55 -1.92
CA THR A 173 -3.13 -9.99 -1.95
C THR A 173 -3.69 -10.51 -0.63
N ASP A 174 -3.55 -9.75 0.45
CA ASP A 174 -4.06 -10.13 1.77
C ASP A 174 -4.41 -8.90 2.61
N TYR A 175 -5.45 -9.01 3.43
CA TYR A 175 -5.88 -7.99 4.37
C TYR A 175 -6.70 -8.60 5.51
N ILE A 176 -6.31 -8.27 6.74
CA ILE A 176 -7.03 -8.62 7.95
C ILE A 176 -6.91 -7.48 8.97
N TYR A 177 -7.98 -7.21 9.69
CA TYR A 177 -7.97 -6.34 10.87
C TYR A 177 -8.60 -7.09 12.04
N GLN A 178 -7.95 -7.06 13.21
CA GLN A 178 -8.26 -7.94 14.33
C GLN A 178 -8.74 -7.15 15.55
N ALA A 179 -9.73 -7.69 16.25
CA ALA A 179 -10.23 -7.16 17.50
C ALA A 179 -9.09 -7.04 18.52
N SER A 180 -9.17 -6.05 19.41
CA SER A 180 -8.03 -5.69 20.26
C SER A 180 -7.59 -6.80 21.22
N ASP A 181 -8.51 -7.71 21.56
CA ASP A 181 -8.29 -8.85 22.45
C ASP A 181 -7.73 -10.10 21.75
N VAL A 182 -7.53 -10.05 20.42
CA VAL A 182 -6.99 -11.17 19.64
C VAL A 182 -5.49 -11.31 19.83
N GLN A 183 -4.72 -10.26 19.50
CA GLN A 183 -3.26 -10.29 19.60
C GLN A 183 -2.74 -9.86 20.98
N GLN A 184 -3.55 -9.14 21.75
CA GLN A 184 -3.21 -8.66 23.10
C GLN A 184 -1.90 -7.86 23.15
N LYS A 185 -1.60 -7.13 22.07
CA LYS A 185 -0.45 -6.21 21.96
C LYS A 185 -0.84 -4.85 22.54
N ASP A 186 0.13 -4.15 23.12
CA ASP A 186 0.01 -2.78 23.65
C ASP A 186 1.33 -2.07 23.33
N ARG A 187 1.47 -1.64 22.08
CA ARG A 187 2.67 -1.01 21.50
C ARG A 187 2.47 0.47 21.27
N VAL A 188 1.23 0.93 21.10
CA VAL A 188 0.92 2.31 20.73
C VAL A 188 -0.15 2.92 21.64
N SER A 189 -0.23 4.23 21.57
CA SER A 189 -1.30 5.03 22.16
C SER A 189 -1.95 5.85 21.06
N GLN A 190 -3.02 6.56 21.39
CA GLN A 190 -3.80 7.38 20.46
C GLN A 190 -2.97 8.24 19.48
N PHE A 191 -1.84 8.79 19.92
CA PHE A 191 -1.02 9.74 19.12
C PHE A 191 0.49 9.55 19.29
N SER A 192 0.93 8.39 19.80
CA SER A 192 2.36 8.15 20.02
C SER A 192 2.68 6.67 20.16
N ILE A 193 3.92 6.32 19.81
CA ILE A 193 4.51 5.01 20.10
C ILE A 193 4.73 4.89 21.60
N GLY A 194 4.31 3.76 22.17
CA GLY A 194 4.44 3.44 23.58
C GLY A 194 3.16 2.87 24.16
N SER A 195 3.31 1.86 25.01
CA SER A 195 2.20 1.19 25.69
C SER A 195 1.39 2.16 26.55
N ASN A 196 0.06 2.04 26.55
CA ASN A 196 -0.83 2.87 27.38
C ASN A 196 -1.76 2.07 28.32
N GLY A 197 -1.62 0.75 28.35
CA GLY A 197 -2.44 -0.15 29.16
C GLY A 197 -3.73 -0.60 28.49
N SER A 198 -3.97 -0.21 27.23
CA SER A 198 -5.07 -0.69 26.39
C SER A 198 -4.51 -1.55 25.28
N TRP A 199 -5.17 -2.66 24.96
CA TRP A 199 -4.74 -3.47 23.81
C TRP A 199 -5.02 -2.76 22.49
N ASP A 200 -4.08 -2.86 21.56
CA ASP A 200 -4.15 -2.32 20.21
C ASP A 200 -5.09 -3.14 19.34
N MET A 201 -5.73 -2.47 18.39
CA MET A 201 -6.26 -3.13 17.21
C MET A 201 -5.08 -3.41 16.26
N VAL A 202 -4.96 -4.65 15.80
CA VAL A 202 -3.83 -5.09 14.98
C VAL A 202 -4.33 -5.50 13.60
N GLY A 203 -3.72 -4.92 12.57
CA GLY A 203 -4.01 -5.23 11.18
C GLY A 203 -2.80 -5.79 10.45
N GLN A 204 -3.03 -6.53 9.39
CA GLN A 204 -1.99 -6.90 8.43
C GLN A 204 -2.51 -6.72 7.00
N PHE A 205 -1.62 -6.31 6.12
CA PHE A 205 -1.89 -6.30 4.68
C PHE A 205 -0.64 -6.69 3.90
N THR A 206 -0.84 -7.36 2.76
CA THR A 206 0.26 -7.83 1.92
C THR A 206 0.13 -7.26 0.51
N LEU A 207 1.21 -6.67 0.01
CA LEU A 207 1.35 -6.14 -1.34
C LEU A 207 2.30 -7.03 -2.15
N ASN A 208 1.86 -7.45 -3.34
CA ASN A 208 2.72 -8.02 -4.36
C ASN A 208 3.02 -6.96 -5.43
N VAL A 209 4.29 -6.70 -5.68
CA VAL A 209 4.78 -5.69 -6.62
C VAL A 209 5.43 -6.40 -7.80
N GLU A 210 4.91 -6.20 -9.01
CA GLU A 210 5.45 -6.76 -10.25
C GLU A 210 5.85 -5.62 -11.20
N THR A 211 7.01 -5.75 -11.87
CA THR A 211 7.42 -4.83 -12.95
C THR A 211 7.54 -5.61 -14.25
N ARG A 212 6.96 -5.11 -15.35
CA ARG A 212 6.96 -5.81 -16.65
C ARG A 212 7.71 -5.09 -17.75
#